data_AF-A0A075UWB0-F1
#
_entry.id   AF-A0A075UWB0-F1
#
_cell.length_a   1.000
_cell.length_b   1.000
_cell.length_c   1.000
_cell.angle_alpha   90.00
_cell.angle_beta   90.00
_cell.angle_gamma   90.00
#
_symmetry.space_group_name_H-M   'P 1'
#
loop_
_entity.id
_entity.type
_entity.pdbx_description
1 polymer ?
#
loop_
_entity_poly.entity_id
_entity_poly.type
_entity_poly.pdbx_seq_one_letter_code
_entity_poly.pdbx_strand_id
1 'polypeptide(L)'
;MGGGDPAGGSGELARLIDRYGEYILADFQQYYRIDLADVLRPGSGLSARRALALLRQLPIESATVAQLRGGPEFRGWGITQYLLADLVDAVQFNTHAFISANSKKKPKPPQPFDRPESRAKRKRGSNSFAAMAMRRISAVAKRKKGVDHDGEGPGD
;
A
#
# COMPACT_ATOMS: atom_id res chain seq x y z
N MET A 1 37.10 21.68 -11.07
CA MET A 1 37.35 20.24 -11.32
C MET A 1 36.60 19.44 -10.25
N GLY A 2 35.30 19.18 -10.45
CA GLY A 2 34.48 18.42 -9.50
C GLY A 2 34.44 16.96 -9.93
N GLY A 3 35.33 16.14 -9.37
CA GLY A 3 35.41 14.71 -9.64
C GLY A 3 34.10 14.04 -9.26
N GLY A 4 33.42 13.46 -10.26
CA GLY A 4 32.38 12.46 -10.02
C GLY A 4 33.03 11.29 -9.30
N ASP A 5 32.66 11.09 -8.04
CA ASP A 5 33.17 10.01 -7.20
C ASP A 5 32.77 8.67 -7.88
N PRO A 6 33.73 7.79 -8.25
CA PRO A 6 33.48 6.59 -9.07
C PRO A 6 32.73 5.46 -8.33
N ALA A 7 32.33 5.71 -7.08
CA ALA A 7 31.69 4.73 -6.21
C ALA A 7 30.15 4.80 -6.32
N GLY A 8 29.57 4.45 -7.48
CA GLY A 8 28.16 4.00 -7.69
C GLY A 8 26.97 4.86 -7.18
N GLY A 9 27.18 5.85 -6.33
CA GLY A 9 26.14 6.50 -5.54
C GLY A 9 25.43 7.64 -6.29
N SER A 10 26.11 8.31 -7.21
CA SER A 10 25.45 9.30 -8.08
C SER A 10 24.40 8.65 -8.99
N GLY A 11 24.72 7.49 -9.58
CA GLY A 11 23.80 6.73 -10.41
C GLY A 11 22.64 6.09 -9.63
N GLU A 12 22.90 5.57 -8.43
CA GLU A 12 21.85 5.07 -7.53
C GLU A 12 20.89 6.19 -7.12
N LEU A 13 21.43 7.36 -6.73
CA LEU A 13 20.62 8.52 -6.36
C LEU A 13 19.75 9.00 -7.53
N ALA A 14 20.32 9.12 -8.73
CA ALA A 14 19.58 9.53 -9.93
C ALA A 14 18.38 8.62 -10.19
N ARG A 15 18.56 7.30 -10.14
CA ARG A 15 17.46 6.33 -10.31
C ARG A 15 16.36 6.48 -9.25
N LEU A 16 16.73 6.81 -8.02
CA LEU A 16 15.78 7.02 -6.94
C LEU A 16 15.00 8.34 -7.12
N ILE A 17 15.67 9.40 -7.57
CA ILE A 17 15.04 10.68 -7.90
C ILE A 17 14.06 10.50 -9.07
N ASP A 18 14.43 9.79 -10.13
CA ASP A 18 13.55 9.56 -11.27
C ASP A 18 12.26 8.82 -10.88
N ARG A 19 12.35 7.92 -9.90
CA ARG A 19 11.22 7.09 -9.48
C ARG A 19 10.39 7.72 -8.34
N TYR A 20 11.04 8.45 -7.43
CA TYR A 20 10.45 8.90 -6.16
C TYR A 20 10.75 10.36 -5.82
N GLY A 21 11.19 11.17 -6.78
CA GLY A 21 11.73 12.51 -6.56
C GLY A 21 10.84 13.44 -5.72
N GLU A 22 9.52 13.41 -5.93
CA GLU A 22 8.57 14.21 -5.15
C GLU A 22 8.56 13.84 -3.65
N TYR A 23 8.66 12.55 -3.33
CA TYR A 23 8.68 12.06 -1.96
C TYR A 23 10.03 12.35 -1.29
N ILE A 24 11.11 12.14 -2.04
CA ILE A 24 12.47 12.40 -1.56
C ILE A 24 12.65 13.88 -1.24
N LEU A 25 12.20 14.76 -2.15
CA LEU A 25 12.26 16.21 -1.95
C LEU A 25 11.45 16.62 -0.71
N ALA A 26 10.23 16.13 -0.56
CA ALA A 26 9.39 16.43 0.59
C ALA A 26 10.03 15.96 1.91
N ASP A 27 10.58 14.75 1.95
CA ASP A 27 11.21 14.20 3.15
C ASP A 27 12.52 14.90 3.49
N PHE A 28 13.34 15.27 2.50
CA PHE A 28 14.58 16.03 2.74
C PHE A 28 14.28 17.39 3.38
N GLN A 29 13.26 18.08 2.87
CA GLN A 29 12.81 19.34 3.46
C GLN A 29 12.21 19.12 4.86
N GLN A 30 11.40 18.07 5.05
CA GLN A 30 10.68 17.78 6.28
C GLN A 30 11.57 17.29 7.44
N TYR A 31 12.58 16.46 7.17
CA TYR A 31 13.39 15.84 8.23
C TYR A 31 14.76 16.52 8.39
N TYR A 32 15.37 16.94 7.27
CA TYR A 32 16.73 17.47 7.29
C TYR A 32 16.82 18.97 7.02
N ARG A 33 15.73 19.62 6.60
CA ARG A 33 15.69 21.05 6.22
C ARG A 33 16.70 21.37 5.10
N ILE A 34 16.87 20.44 4.17
CA ILE A 34 17.80 20.55 3.03
C ILE A 34 17.00 20.53 1.72
N ASP A 35 17.40 21.38 0.77
CA ASP A 35 16.88 21.36 -0.60
C ASP A 35 17.61 20.26 -1.40
N LEU A 36 16.86 19.30 -1.94
CA LEU A 36 17.42 18.21 -2.74
C LEU A 36 18.17 18.74 -3.98
N ALA A 37 17.77 19.89 -4.53
CA ALA A 37 18.43 20.51 -5.68
C ALA A 37 19.88 20.92 -5.38
N ASP A 38 20.27 21.06 -4.11
CA ASP A 38 21.63 21.39 -3.71
C ASP A 38 22.64 20.34 -4.15
N VAL A 39 22.23 19.09 -4.41
CA VAL A 39 23.11 18.04 -4.98
C VAL A 39 23.72 18.45 -6.32
N LEU A 40 22.99 19.25 -7.10
CA LEU A 40 23.41 19.71 -8.44
C LEU A 40 24.06 21.09 -8.40
N ARG A 41 23.92 21.84 -7.30
CA ARG A 41 24.48 23.19 -7.15
C ARG A 41 25.96 23.10 -6.78
N PRO A 42 26.89 23.62 -7.61
CA PRO A 42 28.30 23.67 -7.26
C PRO A 42 28.51 24.48 -5.98
N GLY A 43 29.32 23.96 -5.05
CA GLY A 43 29.66 24.66 -3.80
C GLY A 43 28.61 24.56 -2.68
N SER A 44 27.50 23.83 -2.87
CA SER A 44 26.47 23.65 -1.84
C SER A 44 26.91 22.82 -0.61
N GLY A 45 27.97 22.02 -0.76
CA GLY A 45 28.43 21.08 0.26
C GLY A 45 27.55 19.82 0.41
N LEU A 46 26.51 19.66 -0.43
CA LEU A 46 25.69 18.45 -0.49
C LEU A 46 26.15 17.56 -1.65
N SER A 47 26.93 16.53 -1.33
CA SER A 47 27.33 15.53 -2.33
C SER A 47 26.25 14.47 -2.53
N ALA A 48 26.23 13.82 -3.71
CA ALA A 48 25.31 12.70 -3.98
C ALA A 48 25.43 11.57 -2.95
N ARG A 49 26.66 11.29 -2.50
CA ARG A 49 26.93 10.30 -1.44
C ARG A 49 26.30 10.69 -0.11
N ARG A 50 26.38 11.98 0.26
CA ARG A 50 25.75 12.50 1.47
C ARG A 50 24.23 12.45 1.38
N ALA A 51 23.66 12.82 0.24
CA ALA A 51 22.22 12.70 -0.01
C ALA A 51 21.75 11.24 0.13
N LEU A 52 22.45 10.27 -0.48
CA LEU A 52 22.12 8.85 -0.28
C LEU A 52 22.20 8.40 1.18
N ALA A 53 23.21 8.87 1.92
CA ALA A 53 23.32 8.55 3.34
C ALA A 53 22.10 9.05 4.14
N LEU A 54 21.65 10.29 3.88
CA LEU A 54 20.45 10.86 4.50
C LEU A 54 19.18 10.11 4.10
N LEU A 55 19.06 9.74 2.82
CA LEU A 55 17.94 8.97 2.31
C LEU A 55 17.79 7.62 3.03
N ARG A 56 18.91 6.92 3.27
CA ARG A 56 18.94 5.62 3.97
C ARG A 56 18.59 5.72 5.46
N GLN A 57 18.71 6.91 6.05
CA GLN A 57 18.38 7.18 7.45
C GLN A 57 16.99 7.76 7.63
N LEU A 58 16.17 7.83 6.56
CA LEU A 58 14.81 8.32 6.69
C LEU A 58 13.97 7.43 7.63
N PRO A 59 13.11 8.04 8.47
CA PRO A 59 12.18 7.30 9.31
C PRO A 59 11.25 6.40 8.50
N ILE A 60 10.82 5.29 9.10
CA ILE A 60 9.91 4.31 8.46
C ILE A 60 8.55 4.90 8.04
N GLU A 61 8.17 5.99 8.69
CA GLU A 61 6.93 6.75 8.49
C GLU A 61 7.04 7.86 7.42
N SER A 62 8.24 8.06 6.86
CA SER A 62 8.50 9.02 5.78
C SER A 62 7.76 8.67 4.49
N ALA A 63 7.56 9.67 3.62
CA ALA A 63 6.81 9.48 2.39
C ALA A 63 7.54 8.53 1.41
N THR A 64 8.86 8.66 1.33
CA THR A 64 9.73 7.84 0.48
C THR A 64 9.72 6.40 0.94
N VAL A 65 9.88 6.15 2.25
CA VAL A 65 9.87 4.78 2.78
C VAL A 65 8.49 4.14 2.60
N ALA A 66 7.40 4.89 2.77
CA ALA A 66 6.05 4.38 2.47
C ALA A 66 5.91 3.94 1.00
N GLN A 67 6.39 4.75 0.06
CA GLN A 67 6.34 4.42 -1.35
C GLN A 67 7.20 3.19 -1.70
N LEU A 68 8.37 3.05 -1.07
CA LEU A 68 9.22 1.87 -1.18
C LEU A 68 8.56 0.61 -0.61
N ARG A 69 7.74 0.74 0.44
CA ARG A 69 7.00 -0.38 1.07
C ARG A 69 5.78 -0.85 0.29
N GLY A 70 5.31 -0.07 -0.68
CA GLY A 70 4.24 -0.48 -1.59
C GLY A 70 3.11 0.52 -1.76
N GLY A 71 3.25 1.75 -1.25
CA GLY A 71 2.34 2.84 -1.59
C GLY A 71 2.09 3.85 -0.46
N PRO A 72 1.31 4.90 -0.76
CA PRO A 72 1.01 5.97 0.18
C PRO A 72 0.26 5.50 1.44
N GLU A 73 -0.41 4.33 1.40
CA GLU A 73 -1.07 3.74 2.57
C GLU A 73 -0.11 3.43 3.73
N PHE A 74 1.19 3.27 3.47
CA PHE A 74 2.19 3.03 4.52
C PHE A 74 2.71 4.32 5.16
N ARG A 75 2.32 5.50 4.68
CA ARG A 75 2.79 6.78 5.22
C ARG A 75 2.24 6.99 6.62
N GLY A 76 3.11 7.41 7.54
CA GLY A 76 2.73 7.57 8.95
C GLY A 76 2.58 6.26 9.73
N TRP A 77 2.76 5.09 9.10
CA TRP A 77 2.73 3.80 9.78
C TRP A 77 4.10 3.44 10.34
N GLY A 78 4.42 4.07 11.47
CA GLY A 78 5.52 3.71 12.35
C GLY A 78 5.13 2.65 13.38
N ILE A 79 6.10 2.30 14.22
CA ILE A 79 5.95 1.27 15.26
C ILE A 79 4.76 1.60 16.18
N THR A 80 4.62 2.85 16.59
CA THR A 80 3.54 3.30 17.48
C THR A 80 2.16 3.08 16.87
N GLN A 81 1.95 3.32 15.58
CA GLN A 81 0.67 3.12 14.91
C GLN A 81 0.31 1.63 14.83
N TYR A 82 1.30 0.75 14.58
CA TYR A 82 1.08 -0.69 14.67
C TYR A 82 0.71 -1.14 16.08
N LEU A 83 1.43 -0.68 17.10
CA LEU A 83 1.12 -1.01 18.49
C LEU A 83 -0.26 -0.50 18.93
N LEU A 84 -0.66 0.69 18.48
CA LEU A 84 -1.99 1.23 18.74
C LEU A 84 -3.08 0.40 18.06
N ALA A 85 -2.87 -0.02 16.81
CA ALA A 85 -3.80 -0.92 16.13
C ALA A 85 -3.93 -2.27 16.85
N ASP A 86 -2.81 -2.83 17.31
CA ASP A 86 -2.79 -4.09 18.08
C ASP A 86 -3.52 -3.93 19.43
N LEU A 87 -3.34 -2.80 20.11
CA LEU A 87 -4.04 -2.51 21.36
C LEU A 87 -5.55 -2.39 21.14
N VAL A 88 -5.97 -1.69 20.09
CA VAL A 88 -7.39 -1.55 19.72
C VAL A 88 -7.99 -2.92 19.42
N ASP A 89 -7.28 -3.79 18.71
CA ASP A 89 -7.71 -5.15 18.44
C ASP A 89 -7.83 -5.97 19.73
N ALA A 90 -6.82 -5.91 20.60
CA ALA A 90 -6.83 -6.62 21.88
C ALA A 90 -8.04 -6.23 22.75
N VAL A 91 -8.36 -4.93 22.82
CA VAL A 91 -9.54 -4.44 23.56
C VAL A 91 -10.85 -4.95 22.93
N GLN A 92 -10.96 -4.93 21.61
CA GLN A 92 -12.14 -5.46 20.91
C GLN A 92 -12.31 -6.97 21.16
N PHE A 93 -11.24 -7.75 21.07
CA PHE A 93 -11.28 -9.19 21.32
C PHE A 93 -11.57 -9.51 22.78
N ASN A 94 -11.00 -8.76 23.73
CA ASN A 94 -11.31 -8.93 25.14
C ASN A 94 -12.80 -8.65 25.43
N THR A 95 -13.35 -7.59 24.84
CA THR A 95 -14.77 -7.24 24.96
C THR A 95 -15.66 -8.32 24.34
N HIS A 96 -15.27 -8.84 23.17
CA HIS A 96 -15.98 -9.94 22.50
C HIS A 96 -15.96 -11.22 23.33
N ALA A 97 -14.83 -11.56 23.94
CA ALA A 97 -14.70 -12.73 24.82
C ALA A 97 -15.64 -12.61 26.03
N PHE A 98 -15.67 -11.43 26.67
CA PHE A 98 -16.59 -11.15 27.78
C PHE A 98 -18.06 -11.28 27.37
N ILE A 99 -18.47 -10.66 26.26
CA ILE A 99 -19.85 -10.75 25.77
C ILE A 99 -20.20 -12.20 25.40
N SER A 100 -19.29 -12.91 24.73
CA SER A 100 -19.50 -14.29 24.30
C SER A 100 -19.65 -15.26 25.47
N ALA A 101 -18.94 -15.02 26.58
CA ALA A 101 -19.08 -15.81 27.81
C ALA A 101 -20.41 -15.55 28.54
N ASN A 102 -20.96 -14.33 28.40
CA ASN A 102 -22.15 -13.89 29.15
C ASN A 102 -23.43 -13.83 28.31
N SER A 103 -23.41 -14.28 27.05
CA SER A 103 -24.56 -14.21 26.14
C SER A 103 -25.05 -15.58 25.71
N LYS A 104 -26.38 -15.75 25.65
CA LYS A 104 -27.01 -16.98 25.12
C LYS A 104 -26.77 -17.18 23.61
N LYS A 105 -26.51 -16.09 22.87
CA LYS A 105 -26.16 -16.11 21.44
C LYS A 105 -24.73 -15.60 21.26
N LYS A 106 -23.92 -16.33 20.50
CA LYS A 106 -22.54 -15.94 20.21
C LYS A 106 -22.53 -14.75 19.24
N PRO A 107 -22.00 -13.57 19.64
CA PRO A 107 -21.87 -12.43 18.74
C PRO A 107 -20.81 -12.70 17.66
N LYS A 108 -20.93 -11.98 16.54
CA LYS A 108 -19.91 -12.04 15.49
C LYS A 108 -18.57 -11.54 16.03
N PRO A 109 -17.44 -12.19 15.67
CA PRO A 109 -16.13 -11.72 16.09
C PRO A 109 -15.84 -10.31 15.53
N PRO A 110 -15.12 -9.48 16.30
CA PRO A 110 -14.72 -8.16 15.82
C PRO A 110 -13.77 -8.28 14.63
N GLN A 111 -13.82 -7.29 13.74
CA GLN A 111 -12.85 -7.21 12.64
C GLN A 111 -11.59 -6.50 13.13
N PRO A 112 -10.40 -7.02 12.82
CA PRO A 112 -9.15 -6.34 13.13
C PRO A 112 -9.10 -4.93 12.51
N PHE A 113 -8.42 -4.02 13.17
CA PHE A 113 -8.21 -2.66 12.73
C PHE A 113 -7.52 -2.64 11.36
N ASP A 114 -7.90 -1.65 10.55
CA ASP A 114 -7.43 -1.51 9.18
C ASP A 114 -5.94 -1.13 9.15
N ARG A 115 -5.08 -2.13 8.90
CA ARG A 115 -3.63 -1.95 8.67
C ARG A 115 -3.29 -1.83 7.17
N PRO A 116 -2.18 -1.18 6.78
CA PRO A 116 -1.82 -0.99 5.38
C PRO A 116 -1.69 -2.30 4.60
N GLU A 117 -1.19 -3.37 5.23
CA GLU A 117 -1.05 -4.68 4.58
C GLU A 117 -2.42 -5.29 4.25
N SER A 118 -3.42 -5.09 5.12
CA SER A 118 -4.78 -5.60 4.90
C SER A 118 -5.46 -4.83 3.77
N ARG A 119 -5.20 -3.54 3.64
CA ARG A 119 -5.69 -2.71 2.53
C ARG A 119 -4.99 -3.04 1.21
N ALA A 120 -3.67 -3.22 1.22
CA ALA A 120 -2.91 -3.64 0.06
C ALA A 120 -3.35 -5.03 -0.46
N LYS A 121 -3.63 -5.98 0.44
CA LYS A 121 -4.19 -7.29 0.09
C LYS A 121 -5.59 -7.18 -0.52
N ARG A 122 -6.47 -6.33 0.02
CA ARG A 122 -7.81 -6.08 -0.54
C ARG A 122 -7.75 -5.55 -1.98
N LYS A 123 -6.84 -4.62 -2.29
CA LYS A 123 -6.64 -4.12 -3.66
C LYS A 123 -6.18 -5.23 -4.62
N ARG A 124 -5.30 -6.13 -4.17
CA ARG A 124 -4.80 -7.26 -4.97
C ARG A 124 -5.84 -8.37 -5.16
N GLY A 125 -6.82 -8.48 -4.27
CA GLY A 125 -7.86 -9.53 -4.27
C GLY A 125 -8.99 -9.37 -5.29
N SER A 126 -8.99 -8.34 -6.13
CA SER A 126 -9.87 -8.25 -7.30
C SER A 126 -9.42 -9.26 -8.37
N ASN A 127 -9.58 -10.56 -8.09
CA ASN A 127 -9.17 -11.64 -8.97
C ASN A 127 -9.98 -11.60 -10.27
N SER A 128 -9.31 -11.22 -11.36
CA SER A 128 -9.82 -11.28 -12.73
C SER A 128 -10.42 -12.64 -13.11
N PHE A 129 -9.92 -13.72 -12.51
CA PHE A 129 -10.45 -15.07 -12.69
C PHE A 129 -11.88 -15.22 -12.15
N ALA A 130 -12.19 -14.70 -10.96
CA ALA A 130 -13.53 -14.74 -10.40
C ALA A 130 -14.51 -13.90 -11.24
N ALA A 131 -14.05 -12.74 -11.73
CA ALA A 131 -14.82 -11.92 -12.66
C ALA A 131 -15.08 -12.62 -14.01
N MET A 132 -14.09 -13.35 -14.55
CA MET A 132 -14.24 -14.15 -15.77
C MET A 132 -15.15 -15.36 -15.58
N ALA A 133 -15.06 -16.05 -14.43
CA ALA A 133 -15.94 -17.16 -14.08
C ALA A 133 -17.40 -16.70 -13.97
N MET A 134 -17.65 -15.56 -13.30
CA MET A 134 -18.99 -14.95 -13.23
C MET A 134 -19.53 -14.56 -14.61
N ARG A 135 -18.69 -14.00 -15.49
CA ARG A 135 -19.06 -13.72 -16.88
C ARG A 135 -19.48 -14.99 -17.63
N ARG A 136 -18.72 -16.08 -17.52
CA ARG A 136 -19.04 -17.38 -18.15
C ARG A 136 -20.34 -17.97 -17.61
N ILE A 137 -20.54 -17.97 -16.29
CA ILE A 137 -21.76 -18.49 -15.65
C ILE A 137 -22.99 -17.70 -16.13
N SER A 138 -22.91 -16.36 -16.14
CA SER A 138 -24.01 -15.51 -16.60
C SER A 138 -24.34 -15.67 -18.09
N ALA A 139 -23.34 -15.95 -18.93
CA ALA A 139 -23.54 -16.21 -20.37
C ALA A 139 -24.23 -17.56 -20.61
N VAL A 140 -23.88 -18.61 -19.83
CA VAL A 140 -24.54 -19.92 -19.90
C VAL A 140 -25.99 -19.83 -19.42
N ALA A 141 -26.24 -19.12 -18.32
CA ALA A 141 -27.60 -18.90 -17.81
C ALA A 141 -28.50 -18.16 -18.83
N LYS A 142 -27.95 -17.18 -19.56
CA LYS A 142 -28.67 -16.48 -20.64
C LYS A 142 -28.96 -17.39 -21.84
N ARG A 143 -28.00 -18.25 -22.24
CA ARG A 143 -28.24 -19.22 -23.32
C ARG A 143 -29.34 -20.21 -22.96
N LYS A 144 -29.35 -20.71 -21.72
CA LYS A 144 -30.39 -21.63 -21.27
C LYS A 144 -31.79 -20.99 -21.30
N LYS A 145 -31.92 -19.75 -20.80
CA LYS A 145 -33.19 -18.99 -20.87
C LYS A 145 -33.63 -18.62 -22.29
N GLY A 146 -32.72 -18.46 -23.24
CA GLY A 146 -33.06 -18.18 -24.64
C GLY A 146 -33.53 -19.41 -25.40
N VAL A 147 -32.99 -20.59 -25.07
CA VAL A 147 -33.39 -21.87 -25.70
C VAL A 147 -34.78 -22.32 -25.25
N ASP A 148 -35.20 -21.96 -24.04
CA ASP A 148 -36.52 -22.36 -23.49
C ASP A 148 -37.70 -21.54 -24.07
N HIS A 149 -37.47 -20.43 -24.80
CA HIS A 149 -38.54 -19.56 -25.34
C HIS A 149 -38.85 -19.81 -26.83
N ASP A 150 -38.02 -20.58 -27.55
CA ASP A 150 -38.18 -20.83 -28.99
C ASP A 150 -38.80 -22.21 -29.32
N GLY A 151 -39.35 -22.90 -28.30
CA GLY A 151 -39.79 -24.30 -28.38
C GLY A 151 -41.31 -24.57 -28.45
N GLU A 152 -42.17 -23.56 -28.44
CA GLU A 152 -43.62 -23.72 -28.67
C GLU A 152 -43.99 -23.21 -30.07
N GLY A 153 -43.82 -24.07 -31.07
CA GLY A 153 -44.44 -23.89 -32.39
C GLY A 153 -45.94 -24.21 -32.33
N PRO A 154 -46.79 -23.49 -33.09
CA PRO A 154 -48.22 -23.74 -33.08
C PRO A 154 -48.51 -25.08 -33.77
N GLY A 155 -49.22 -25.96 -33.08
CA GLY A 155 -49.79 -27.17 -33.67
C GLY A 155 -51.03 -26.83 -34.48
N ASP A 156 -51.05 -27.30 -35.74
CA ASP A 156 -52.23 -27.37 -36.61
C ASP A 156 -53.27 -28.39 -36.09
#